data_AF-A0A936CS98-F1
#
_entry.id   AF-A0A936CS98-F1
#
_cell.length_a   1.000
_cell.length_b   1.000
_cell.length_c   1.000
_cell.angle_alpha   90.00
_cell.angle_beta   90.00
_cell.angle_gamma   90.00
#
_symmetry.space_group_name_H-M   'P 1'
#
loop_
_entity.id
_entity.type
_entity.pdbx_description
1 polymer ?
#
loop_
_entity_poly.entity_id
_entity_poly.type
_entity_poly.pdbx_seq_one_letter_code
_entity_poly.pdbx_strand_id
1 'polypeptide(L)'
;MRRHNFRFYMHYRARHDVSIEARHAAFTEKMMKLPEPLGWQEIDVPPAPDCGDELGASFEVSYPTADLELDGRYVYRGESYHSDDESTYDDKVWITFVPKNLKISYPAMLREHLPRAMSAFEGYAGHGYFGGYVVKYEDLHADEIQSLQNKPGIDVNGRNNIFTLNVVQYWDAELCQRALGFGRDEVIRRLNGKVSLVKPLMDGVYIVFNDNPDLTFEEFCAVNDRFKPILGIV
;
A
#
# COMPACT_ATOMS: atom_id res chain seq x y z
N MET A 1 -0.30 5.45 -26.99
CA MET A 1 0.29 4.46 -26.06
C MET A 1 -0.38 4.68 -24.71
N ARG A 2 -1.15 3.72 -24.16
CA ARG A 2 -1.77 3.88 -22.83
C ARG A 2 -0.64 3.95 -21.79
N ARG A 3 -0.53 5.08 -21.07
CA ARG A 3 0.41 5.22 -19.95
C ARG A 3 0.02 4.19 -18.90
N HIS A 4 0.91 3.25 -18.61
CA HIS A 4 0.72 2.28 -17.53
C HIS A 4 1.06 2.99 -16.23
N ASN A 5 0.05 3.42 -15.49
CA ASN A 5 0.26 4.04 -14.20
C ASN A 5 0.55 2.96 -13.17
N PHE A 6 1.60 3.16 -12.39
CA PHE A 6 1.88 2.41 -11.18
C PHE A 6 1.26 3.15 -10.01
N ARG A 7 0.62 2.41 -9.12
CA ARG A 7 0.04 2.96 -7.91
C ARG A 7 0.53 2.20 -6.70
N PHE A 8 0.97 2.92 -5.67
CA PHE A 8 1.33 2.37 -4.36
C PHE A 8 0.34 2.84 -3.31
N TYR A 9 -0.54 1.95 -2.87
CA TYR A 9 -1.49 2.19 -1.79
C TYR A 9 -0.86 1.89 -0.44
N MET A 10 -1.22 2.67 0.57
CA MET A 10 -0.81 2.51 1.96
C MET A 10 -2.05 2.60 2.85
N HIS A 11 -2.15 1.69 3.80
CA HIS A 11 -3.26 1.57 4.74
C HIS A 11 -2.80 1.83 6.15
N TYR A 12 -3.54 2.64 6.89
CA TYR A 12 -3.31 2.94 8.29
C TYR A 12 -4.56 2.58 9.08
N ARG A 13 -4.39 1.77 10.14
CA ARG A 13 -5.48 1.38 11.04
C ARG A 13 -6.01 2.64 11.72
N ALA A 14 -7.16 3.13 11.29
CA ALA A 14 -7.73 4.36 11.80
C ALA A 14 -7.92 4.27 13.31
N ARG A 15 -7.52 5.33 14.00
CA ARG A 15 -7.59 5.46 15.45
C ARG A 15 -8.62 6.52 15.79
N HIS A 16 -9.70 6.13 16.46
CA HIS A 16 -10.77 7.04 16.87
C HIS A 16 -10.35 8.03 17.96
N ASP A 17 -9.29 7.70 18.72
CA ASP A 17 -8.70 8.57 19.72
C ASP A 17 -7.74 9.63 19.13
N VAL A 18 -7.52 9.60 17.81
CA VAL A 18 -6.68 10.57 17.08
C VAL A 18 -7.53 11.29 16.06
N SER A 19 -7.59 12.62 16.15
CA SER A 19 -8.32 13.45 15.18
C SER A 19 -7.68 13.41 13.79
N ILE A 20 -8.47 13.71 12.75
CA ILE A 20 -7.97 13.76 11.36
C ILE A 20 -6.89 14.84 11.24
N GLU A 21 -7.05 15.98 11.90
CA GLU A 21 -6.08 17.08 11.89
C GLU A 21 -4.75 16.66 12.51
N ALA A 22 -4.78 16.01 13.67
CA ALA A 22 -3.58 15.52 14.34
C ALA A 22 -2.87 14.45 13.49
N ARG A 23 -3.63 13.53 12.91
CA ARG A 23 -3.12 12.48 12.03
C ARG A 23 -2.47 13.05 10.76
N HIS A 24 -3.13 14.02 10.14
CA HIS A 24 -2.66 14.70 8.94
C HIS A 24 -1.41 15.53 9.23
N ALA A 25 -1.40 16.32 10.31
CA ALA A 25 -0.24 17.09 10.73
C ALA A 25 1.00 16.20 10.95
N ALA A 26 0.84 15.06 11.64
CA ALA A 26 1.93 14.12 11.86
C ALA A 26 2.46 13.50 10.55
N PHE A 27 1.57 13.22 9.58
CA PHE A 27 1.97 12.74 8.27
C PHE A 27 2.74 13.82 7.49
N THR A 28 2.19 15.03 7.44
CA THR A 28 2.79 16.20 6.80
C THR A 28 4.18 16.48 7.34
N GLU A 29 4.36 16.48 8.67
CA GLU A 29 5.66 16.73 9.30
C GLU A 29 6.73 15.71 8.84
N LYS A 30 6.35 14.45 8.64
CA LYS A 30 7.28 13.40 8.17
C LYS A 30 7.55 13.51 6.68
N MET A 31 6.53 13.80 5.87
CA MET A 31 6.68 14.02 4.43
C MET A 31 7.55 15.25 4.12
N MET A 32 7.47 16.31 4.93
CA MET A 32 8.35 17.49 4.88
C MET A 32 9.83 17.18 5.14
N LYS A 33 10.17 15.97 5.62
CA LYS A 33 11.57 15.56 5.86
C LYS A 33 12.09 14.61 4.79
N LEU A 34 11.24 14.15 3.86
CA LEU A 34 11.65 13.24 2.80
C LEU A 34 12.34 14.00 1.66
N PRO A 35 13.32 13.42 0.97
CA PRO A 35 13.89 14.05 -0.22
C PRO A 35 12.93 13.93 -1.41
N GLU A 36 13.20 14.71 -2.46
CA GLU A 36 12.61 14.53 -3.79
C GLU A 36 12.69 13.06 -4.26
N PRO A 37 11.73 12.60 -5.10
CA PRO A 37 10.62 13.38 -5.66
C PRO A 37 9.37 13.42 -4.77
N LEU A 38 9.36 12.74 -3.62
CA LEU A 38 8.20 12.65 -2.72
C LEU A 38 8.21 13.65 -1.55
N GLY A 39 9.31 14.35 -1.33
CA GLY A 39 9.44 15.37 -0.29
C GLY A 39 8.46 16.53 -0.47
N TRP A 40 7.93 17.05 0.64
CA TRP A 40 6.95 18.14 0.64
C TRP A 40 7.54 19.52 0.97
N GLN A 41 8.87 19.66 1.11
CA GLN A 41 9.49 20.92 1.56
C GLN A 41 9.11 22.14 0.71
N GLU A 42 8.95 21.93 -0.59
CA GLU A 42 8.66 22.99 -1.57
C GLU A 42 7.24 22.85 -2.15
N ILE A 43 6.37 22.08 -1.49
CA ILE A 43 5.00 21.83 -1.94
C ILE A 43 4.02 22.61 -1.05
N ASP A 44 3.00 23.20 -1.68
CA ASP A 44 1.85 23.73 -0.97
C ASP A 44 0.95 22.57 -0.54
N VAL A 45 1.14 22.11 0.70
CA VAL A 45 0.38 20.99 1.25
C VAL A 45 -0.99 21.47 1.67
N PRO A 46 -2.09 20.83 1.22
CA PRO A 46 -3.43 21.22 1.63
C PRO A 46 -3.61 21.06 3.15
N PRO A 47 -4.52 21.80 3.79
CA PRO A 47 -4.90 21.55 5.16
C PRO A 47 -5.54 20.16 5.30
N ALA A 48 -5.65 19.68 6.55
CA ALA A 48 -6.39 18.46 6.85
C ALA A 48 -7.83 18.57 6.32
N PRO A 49 -8.35 17.56 5.60
CA PRO A 49 -9.69 17.64 5.05
C PRO A 49 -10.75 17.35 6.13
N ASP A 50 -11.92 17.96 5.98
CA ASP A 50 -13.08 17.74 6.86
C ASP A 50 -14.06 16.77 6.19
N CYS A 51 -14.57 15.80 6.96
CA CYS A 51 -15.57 14.85 6.48
C CYS A 51 -16.95 15.50 6.29
N GLY A 52 -17.27 16.55 7.04
CA GLY A 52 -18.63 17.08 7.08
C GLY A 52 -19.62 15.97 7.45
N ASP A 53 -20.60 15.74 6.57
CA ASP A 53 -21.64 14.71 6.71
C ASP A 53 -21.27 13.37 6.03
N GLU A 54 -20.09 13.26 5.42
CA GLU A 54 -19.64 12.07 4.69
C GLU A 54 -18.88 11.08 5.59
N LEU A 55 -18.76 9.82 5.15
CA LEU A 55 -18.04 8.77 5.90
C LEU A 55 -16.51 8.87 5.78
N GLY A 56 -15.99 9.91 5.12
CA GLY A 56 -14.57 10.19 5.01
C GLY A 56 -14.30 11.42 4.15
N ALA A 57 -13.07 11.92 4.22
CA ALA A 57 -12.64 13.12 3.50
C ALA A 57 -11.34 12.86 2.74
N SER A 58 -11.23 13.43 1.54
CA SER A 58 -10.05 13.26 0.69
C SER A 58 -9.21 14.54 0.63
N PHE A 59 -7.91 14.36 0.38
CA PHE A 59 -6.98 15.44 0.05
C PHE A 59 -6.07 14.98 -1.09
N GLU A 60 -5.50 15.94 -1.82
CA GLU A 60 -4.60 15.69 -2.95
C GLU A 60 -3.37 16.58 -2.80
N VAL A 61 -2.19 16.02 -3.11
CA VAL A 61 -0.92 16.74 -3.18
C VAL A 61 -0.38 16.63 -4.59
N SER A 62 -0.36 17.76 -5.29
CA SER A 62 0.19 17.85 -6.63
C SER A 62 1.70 18.11 -6.58
N TYR A 63 2.49 17.27 -7.26
CA TYR A 63 3.94 17.46 -7.34
C TYR A 63 4.32 18.31 -8.57
N PRO A 64 5.42 19.08 -8.50
CA PRO A 64 5.99 19.74 -9.69
C PRO A 64 6.42 18.75 -10.78
N THR A 65 6.69 17.50 -10.40
CA THR A 65 6.98 16.41 -11.32
C THR A 65 5.69 15.93 -11.98
N ALA A 66 5.53 16.23 -13.27
CA ALA A 66 4.41 15.73 -14.07
C ALA A 66 4.27 14.20 -13.95
N ASP A 67 3.04 13.70 -13.98
CA ASP A 67 2.71 12.28 -13.83
C ASP A 67 3.20 11.67 -12.49
N LEU A 68 3.26 12.47 -11.43
CA LEU A 68 3.44 12.05 -10.03
C LEU A 68 2.40 12.75 -9.17
N GLU A 69 1.59 11.97 -8.48
CA GLU A 69 0.46 12.44 -7.69
C GLU A 69 0.40 11.66 -6.37
N LEU A 70 -0.08 12.31 -5.31
CA LEU A 70 -0.44 11.64 -4.07
C LEU A 70 -1.85 12.07 -3.68
N ASP A 71 -2.70 11.10 -3.46
CA ASP A 71 -4.01 11.30 -2.90
C ASP A 71 -4.08 10.64 -1.52
N GLY A 72 -4.95 11.15 -0.67
CA GLY A 72 -5.28 10.49 0.58
C GLY A 72 -6.75 10.62 0.92
N ARG A 73 -7.21 9.71 1.77
CA ARG A 73 -8.54 9.68 2.35
C ARG A 73 -8.45 9.29 3.82
N TYR A 74 -9.04 10.11 4.68
CA TYR A 74 -9.27 9.79 6.08
C TYR A 74 -10.71 9.33 6.26
N VAL A 75 -10.94 8.30 7.08
CA VAL A 75 -12.31 7.89 7.43
C VAL A 75 -12.87 8.78 8.54
N TYR A 76 -14.20 8.91 8.58
CA TYR A 76 -14.85 9.68 9.62
C TYR A 76 -14.56 9.13 11.03
N ARG A 77 -14.45 10.01 12.03
CA ARG A 77 -14.06 9.67 13.41
C ARG A 77 -15.17 9.77 14.44
N GLY A 78 -16.37 10.19 14.06
CA GLY A 78 -17.47 10.39 15.01
C GLY A 78 -17.95 9.11 15.67
N GLU A 79 -18.60 9.26 16.83
CA GLU A 79 -19.03 8.15 17.70
C GLU A 79 -20.02 7.18 17.04
N SER A 80 -20.74 7.63 16.01
CA SER A 80 -21.68 6.79 15.25
C SER A 80 -21.00 5.89 14.22
N TYR A 81 -19.69 6.05 13.98
CA TYR A 81 -18.96 5.30 12.98
C TYR A 81 -18.43 3.99 13.57
N HIS A 82 -19.13 2.89 13.27
CA HIS A 82 -18.69 1.54 13.62
C HIS A 82 -17.48 1.17 12.77
N SER A 83 -16.31 1.02 13.40
CA SER A 83 -15.11 0.50 12.74
C SER A 83 -14.91 -0.96 13.14
N ASP A 84 -15.34 -1.86 12.25
CA ASP A 84 -14.94 -3.25 12.35
C ASP A 84 -13.43 -3.39 12.10
N ASP A 85 -12.88 -4.55 12.46
CA ASP A 85 -11.47 -4.85 12.19
C ASP A 85 -11.23 -5.22 10.72
N GLU A 86 -11.51 -4.27 9.84
CA GLU A 86 -11.46 -4.40 8.39
C GLU A 86 -10.82 -3.18 7.73
N SER A 87 -10.17 -3.40 6.59
CA SER A 87 -9.44 -2.39 5.84
C SER A 87 -10.33 -1.35 5.13
N THR A 88 -11.63 -1.57 5.06
CA THR A 88 -12.62 -0.57 4.62
C THR A 88 -12.63 0.65 5.55
N TYR A 89 -12.34 0.46 6.84
CA TYR A 89 -12.35 1.50 7.87
C TYR A 89 -10.96 2.11 8.11
N ASP A 90 -10.04 1.97 7.16
CA ASP A 90 -8.69 2.53 7.26
C ASP A 90 -8.58 3.91 6.64
N ASP A 91 -7.64 4.71 7.16
CA ASP A 91 -7.10 5.81 6.38
C ASP A 91 -6.21 5.26 5.28
N LYS A 92 -6.31 5.87 4.09
CA LYS A 92 -5.62 5.40 2.90
C LYS A 92 -4.87 6.56 2.27
N VAL A 93 -3.63 6.32 1.86
CA VAL A 93 -2.88 7.23 1.00
C VAL A 93 -2.33 6.42 -0.16
N TRP A 94 -2.34 6.98 -1.35
CA TRP A 94 -1.72 6.33 -2.48
C TRP A 94 -0.92 7.30 -3.33
N ILE A 95 0.20 6.81 -3.84
CA ILE A 95 1.07 7.52 -4.78
C ILE A 95 0.86 6.91 -6.15
N THR A 96 0.51 7.74 -7.14
CA THR A 96 0.38 7.33 -8.54
C THR A 96 1.53 7.95 -9.33
N PHE A 97 2.22 7.15 -10.14
CA PHE A 97 3.22 7.66 -11.06
C PHE A 97 3.39 6.80 -12.32
N VAL A 98 4.02 7.34 -13.35
CA VAL A 98 4.35 6.60 -14.58
C VAL A 98 5.77 6.03 -14.48
N PRO A 99 5.98 4.70 -14.47
CA PRO A 99 7.32 4.08 -14.32
C PRO A 99 8.34 4.47 -15.39
N LYS A 100 7.87 4.85 -16.59
CA LYS A 100 8.71 5.30 -17.70
C LYS A 100 8.89 6.82 -17.77
N ASN A 101 8.49 7.54 -16.74
CA ASN A 101 8.74 8.96 -16.65
C ASN A 101 10.25 9.21 -16.50
N LEU A 102 10.86 9.93 -17.44
CA LEU A 102 12.30 10.19 -17.46
C LEU A 102 12.81 11.01 -16.26
N LYS A 103 11.90 11.71 -15.55
CA LYS A 103 12.22 12.46 -14.33
C LYS A 103 12.17 11.61 -13.07
N ILE A 104 11.66 10.39 -13.15
CA ILE A 104 11.48 9.48 -12.03
C ILE A 104 12.29 8.21 -12.28
N SER A 105 13.23 7.91 -11.41
CA SER A 105 13.90 6.61 -11.44
C SER A 105 12.97 5.55 -10.83
N TYR A 106 12.37 4.69 -11.67
CA TYR A 106 11.51 3.60 -11.18
C TYR A 106 12.22 2.70 -10.16
N PRO A 107 13.48 2.26 -10.36
CA PRO A 107 14.19 1.49 -9.34
C PRO A 107 14.35 2.26 -8.01
N ALA A 108 14.67 3.56 -8.06
CA ALA A 108 14.80 4.36 -6.84
C ALA A 108 13.44 4.57 -6.15
N MET A 109 12.35 4.74 -6.92
CA MET A 109 11.00 4.80 -6.39
C MET A 109 10.69 3.56 -5.56
N LEU A 110 10.89 2.37 -6.13
CA LEU A 110 10.57 1.13 -5.43
C LEU A 110 11.51 0.86 -4.24
N ARG A 111 12.80 1.16 -4.35
CA ARG A 111 13.80 0.73 -3.36
C ARG A 111 14.00 1.75 -2.23
N GLU A 112 13.73 3.02 -2.49
CA GLU A 112 14.08 4.13 -1.59
C GLU A 112 12.90 5.05 -1.27
N HIS A 113 12.18 5.58 -2.26
CA HIS A 113 11.18 6.62 -2.02
C HIS A 113 9.88 6.06 -1.44
N LEU A 114 9.31 5.00 -2.02
CA LEU A 114 8.10 4.35 -1.49
C LEU A 114 8.25 3.82 -0.06
N PRO A 115 9.35 3.12 0.34
CA PRO A 115 9.49 2.68 1.73
C PRO A 115 9.66 3.84 2.72
N ARG A 116 10.22 5.00 2.28
CA ARG A 116 10.27 6.21 3.09
C ARG A 116 8.87 6.83 3.27
N ALA A 117 8.08 6.91 2.20
CA ALA A 117 6.70 7.37 2.28
C ALA A 117 5.84 6.44 3.16
N MET A 118 6.02 5.12 3.03
CA MET A 118 5.40 4.11 3.89
C MET A 118 5.72 4.35 5.37
N SER A 119 7.00 4.67 5.67
CA SER A 119 7.43 4.98 7.04
C SER A 119 6.92 6.33 7.55
N ALA A 120 6.80 7.33 6.67
CA ALA A 120 6.20 8.61 7.02
C ALA A 120 4.70 8.48 7.31
N PHE A 121 4.01 7.63 6.55
CA PHE A 121 2.60 7.34 6.75
C PHE A 121 2.37 6.41 7.95
N GLU A 122 3.35 5.61 8.37
CA GLU A 122 3.21 4.63 9.47
C GLU A 122 2.04 3.66 9.28
N GLY A 123 1.74 3.35 8.02
CA GLY A 123 0.71 2.38 7.70
C GLY A 123 1.14 0.96 8.08
N TYR A 124 0.16 0.07 8.21
CA TYR A 124 0.40 -1.34 8.52
C TYR A 124 0.56 -2.21 7.26
N ALA A 125 -0.02 -1.76 6.15
CA ALA A 125 0.06 -2.43 4.87
C ALA A 125 0.34 -1.42 3.76
N GLY A 126 1.11 -1.86 2.76
CA GLY A 126 1.29 -1.11 1.53
C GLY A 126 1.38 -2.05 0.34
N HIS A 127 0.76 -1.71 -0.79
CA HIS A 127 0.76 -2.57 -1.96
C HIS A 127 0.86 -1.75 -3.25
N GLY A 128 1.83 -2.12 -4.09
CA GLY A 128 2.18 -1.42 -5.33
C GLY A 128 1.90 -2.26 -6.56
N TYR A 129 1.15 -1.74 -7.52
CA TYR A 129 0.73 -2.49 -8.71
C TYR A 129 0.50 -1.61 -9.94
N PHE A 130 0.47 -2.25 -11.11
CA PHE A 130 0.03 -1.64 -12.36
C PHE A 130 -1.50 -1.70 -12.45
N GLY A 131 -2.14 -0.58 -12.76
CA GLY A 131 -3.60 -0.49 -12.80
C GLY A 131 -4.26 -1.59 -13.64
N GLY A 132 -5.30 -2.21 -13.08
CA GLY A 132 -6.11 -3.25 -13.74
C GLY A 132 -5.59 -4.68 -13.61
N TYR A 133 -4.33 -4.91 -13.22
CA TYR A 133 -3.81 -6.27 -13.06
C TYR A 133 -4.39 -6.98 -11.84
N VAL A 134 -4.51 -6.26 -10.72
CA VAL A 134 -5.15 -6.80 -9.50
C VAL A 134 -6.58 -7.22 -9.79
N VAL A 135 -7.39 -6.31 -10.36
CA VAL A 135 -8.79 -6.60 -10.73
C VAL A 135 -8.87 -7.82 -11.65
N LYS A 136 -8.06 -7.84 -12.72
CA LYS A 136 -8.07 -8.96 -13.68
C LYS A 136 -7.64 -10.28 -13.03
N TYR A 137 -6.66 -10.26 -12.14
CA TYR A 137 -6.22 -11.44 -11.40
C TYR A 137 -7.34 -11.94 -10.49
N GLU A 138 -7.94 -11.04 -9.71
CA GLU A 138 -9.03 -11.36 -8.79
C GLU A 138 -10.27 -11.89 -9.53
N ASP A 139 -10.61 -11.34 -10.70
CA ASP A 139 -11.67 -11.84 -11.57
C ASP A 139 -11.41 -13.28 -12.05
N LEU A 140 -10.14 -13.63 -12.36
CA LEU A 140 -9.77 -15.00 -12.74
C LEU A 140 -9.87 -15.99 -11.58
N HIS A 141 -9.82 -15.50 -10.34
CA HIS A 141 -9.88 -16.29 -9.11
C HIS A 141 -11.14 -15.97 -8.28
N ALA A 142 -12.22 -15.55 -8.94
CA ALA A 142 -13.44 -15.06 -8.27
C ALA A 142 -14.04 -16.10 -7.30
N ASP A 143 -14.02 -17.39 -7.65
CA ASP A 143 -14.54 -18.46 -6.79
C ASP A 143 -13.74 -18.59 -5.48
N GLU A 144 -12.40 -18.45 -5.55
CA GLU A 144 -11.51 -18.51 -4.39
C GLU A 144 -11.72 -17.30 -3.48
N ILE A 145 -11.83 -16.10 -4.07
CA ILE A 145 -12.12 -14.86 -3.35
C ILE A 145 -13.49 -14.93 -2.68
N GLN A 146 -14.51 -15.39 -3.39
CA GLN A 146 -15.84 -15.56 -2.82
C GLN A 146 -15.84 -16.59 -1.68
N SER A 147 -15.07 -17.67 -1.80
CA SER A 147 -14.88 -18.62 -0.72
C SER A 147 -14.26 -17.98 0.52
N LEU A 148 -13.28 -17.09 0.36
CA LEU A 148 -12.66 -16.35 1.46
C LEU A 148 -13.62 -15.33 2.07
N GLN A 149 -14.34 -14.56 1.25
CA GLN A 149 -15.32 -13.57 1.71
C GLN A 149 -16.47 -14.19 2.51
N ASN A 150 -16.84 -15.44 2.20
CA ASN A 150 -17.86 -16.17 2.95
C ASN A 150 -17.38 -16.70 4.32
N LYS A 151 -16.07 -16.63 4.61
CA LYS A 151 -15.52 -17.02 5.92
C LYS A 151 -15.63 -15.86 6.91
N PRO A 152 -16.33 -16.04 8.05
CA PRO A 152 -16.48 -14.98 9.04
C PRO A 152 -15.13 -14.40 9.50
N GLY A 153 -15.03 -13.07 9.49
CA GLY A 153 -13.86 -12.34 9.99
C GLY A 153 -12.65 -12.32 9.05
N ILE A 154 -12.75 -12.82 7.81
CA ILE A 154 -11.68 -12.68 6.82
C ILE A 154 -11.83 -11.36 6.06
N ASP A 155 -10.80 -10.54 6.12
CA ASP A 155 -10.65 -9.29 5.38
C ASP A 155 -9.65 -9.50 4.23
N VAL A 156 -10.16 -9.93 3.08
CA VAL A 156 -9.36 -10.31 1.91
C VAL A 156 -8.49 -9.15 1.44
N ASN A 157 -7.17 -9.38 1.35
CA ASN A 157 -6.18 -8.34 1.03
C ASN A 157 -6.17 -7.15 2.00
N GLY A 158 -6.75 -7.30 3.19
CA GLY A 158 -6.85 -6.26 4.20
C GLY A 158 -6.02 -6.54 5.44
N ARG A 159 -6.63 -6.43 6.62
CA ARG A 159 -5.96 -6.45 7.93
C ARG A 159 -5.48 -7.83 8.38
N ASN A 160 -6.02 -8.91 7.80
CA ASN A 160 -5.74 -10.27 8.29
C ASN A 160 -5.59 -11.35 7.21
N ASN A 161 -5.69 -11.00 5.94
CA ASN A 161 -5.51 -11.95 4.85
C ASN A 161 -4.72 -11.32 3.70
N ILE A 162 -3.91 -12.14 3.03
CA ILE A 162 -3.20 -11.78 1.81
C ILE A 162 -3.61 -12.81 0.76
N PHE A 163 -4.36 -12.35 -0.24
CA PHE A 163 -4.74 -13.17 -1.40
C PHE A 163 -3.92 -12.79 -2.63
N THR A 164 -3.65 -11.51 -2.87
CA THR A 164 -2.96 -11.03 -4.09
C THR A 164 -1.56 -10.52 -3.73
N LEU A 165 -0.53 -11.13 -4.31
CA LEU A 165 0.85 -10.64 -4.24
C LEU A 165 1.06 -9.56 -5.30
N ASN A 166 1.10 -8.31 -4.85
CA ASN A 166 1.39 -7.15 -5.68
C ASN A 166 2.89 -7.00 -5.99
N VAL A 167 3.24 -6.13 -6.93
CA VAL A 167 4.63 -5.89 -7.38
C VAL A 167 5.52 -5.45 -6.21
N VAL A 168 4.98 -4.59 -5.37
CA VAL A 168 5.58 -4.15 -4.11
C VAL A 168 4.61 -4.45 -2.98
N GLN A 169 5.13 -4.87 -1.83
CA GLN A 169 4.36 -5.09 -0.61
C GLN A 169 5.10 -4.52 0.61
N TYR A 170 4.34 -4.01 1.55
CA TYR A 170 4.75 -3.80 2.92
C TYR A 170 3.72 -4.47 3.83
N TRP A 171 4.18 -5.24 4.81
CA TRP A 171 3.34 -5.83 5.85
C TRP A 171 3.99 -5.62 7.20
N ASP A 172 3.27 -5.03 8.14
CA ASP A 172 3.70 -4.89 9.53
C ASP A 172 3.79 -6.26 10.24
N ALA A 173 4.29 -6.24 11.47
CA ALA A 173 4.43 -7.46 12.25
C ALA A 173 3.08 -8.15 12.49
N GLU A 174 2.02 -7.37 12.75
CA GLU A 174 0.69 -7.89 13.02
C GLU A 174 0.08 -8.57 11.78
N LEU A 175 0.10 -7.92 10.61
CA LEU A 175 -0.43 -8.49 9.37
C LEU A 175 0.33 -9.75 8.97
N CYS A 176 1.67 -9.76 9.13
CA CYS A 176 2.47 -10.97 8.91
C CYS A 176 1.96 -12.13 9.80
N GLN A 177 1.80 -11.89 11.10
CA GLN A 177 1.33 -12.91 12.03
C GLN A 177 -0.10 -13.38 11.72
N ARG A 178 -1.00 -12.45 11.41
CA ARG A 178 -2.43 -12.75 11.17
C ARG A 178 -2.66 -13.46 9.83
N ALA A 179 -2.01 -13.00 8.76
CA ALA A 179 -2.23 -13.52 7.42
C ALA A 179 -1.36 -14.75 7.09
N LEU A 180 -0.14 -14.83 7.63
CA LEU A 180 0.84 -15.87 7.26
C LEU A 180 1.10 -16.87 8.41
N GLY A 181 0.74 -16.52 9.65
CA GLY A 181 1.01 -17.35 10.83
C GLY A 181 2.44 -17.25 11.36
N PHE A 182 3.27 -16.36 10.80
CA PHE A 182 4.65 -16.14 11.23
C PHE A 182 5.08 -14.68 11.05
N GLY A 183 6.11 -14.25 11.80
CA GLY A 183 6.58 -12.87 11.80
C GLY A 183 7.51 -12.50 10.63
N ARG A 184 7.85 -11.20 10.58
CA ARG A 184 8.73 -10.55 9.60
C ARG A 184 9.98 -11.37 9.24
N ASP A 185 10.73 -11.85 10.23
CA ASP A 185 12.04 -12.45 10.00
C ASP A 185 11.92 -13.78 9.22
N GLU A 186 10.83 -14.53 9.42
CA GLU A 186 10.54 -15.74 8.66
C GLU A 186 10.11 -15.41 7.23
N VAL A 187 9.36 -14.33 7.01
CA VAL A 187 9.07 -13.81 5.65
C VAL A 187 10.38 -13.51 4.91
N ILE A 188 11.28 -12.74 5.56
CA ILE A 188 12.58 -12.38 4.99
C ILE A 188 13.38 -13.65 4.67
N ARG A 189 13.50 -14.59 5.61
CA ARG A 189 14.24 -15.85 5.41
C ARG A 189 13.71 -16.64 4.22
N ARG A 190 12.39 -16.72 4.05
CA ARG A 190 11.75 -17.45 2.96
C ARG A 190 11.94 -16.77 1.61
N LEU A 191 11.94 -15.44 1.54
CA LEU A 191 12.07 -14.68 0.28
C LEU A 191 13.50 -14.28 -0.08
N ASN A 192 14.45 -14.30 0.87
CA ASN A 192 15.82 -13.86 0.65
C ASN A 192 16.48 -14.59 -0.55
N GLY A 193 17.06 -13.81 -1.45
CA GLY A 193 17.65 -14.30 -2.70
C GLY A 193 16.66 -14.79 -3.77
N LYS A 194 15.34 -14.66 -3.55
CA LYS A 194 14.30 -15.10 -4.50
C LYS A 194 13.51 -13.96 -5.15
N VAL A 195 13.49 -12.78 -4.53
CA VAL A 195 12.77 -11.58 -4.99
C VAL A 195 13.75 -10.43 -5.25
N SER A 196 13.33 -9.39 -5.98
CA SER A 196 14.17 -8.23 -6.34
C SER A 196 14.65 -7.42 -5.12
N LEU A 197 13.84 -7.38 -4.05
CA LEU A 197 14.21 -6.83 -2.75
C LEU A 197 13.35 -7.46 -1.66
N VAL A 198 13.97 -7.79 -0.53
CA VAL A 198 13.26 -8.04 0.73
C VAL A 198 14.11 -7.49 1.88
N LYS A 199 13.53 -6.63 2.72
CA LYS A 199 14.23 -6.00 3.84
C LYS A 199 13.29 -5.69 5.00
N PRO A 200 13.81 -5.59 6.24
CA PRO A 200 13.06 -4.99 7.33
C PRO A 200 12.68 -3.54 7.00
N LEU A 201 11.48 -3.14 7.40
CA LEU A 201 11.03 -1.74 7.38
C LEU A 201 10.09 -1.54 8.57
N MET A 202 10.31 -0.52 9.40
CA MET A 202 9.61 -0.38 10.67
C MET A 202 9.66 -1.70 11.47
N ASP A 203 8.54 -2.18 12.01
CA ASP A 203 8.42 -3.50 12.64
C ASP A 203 8.12 -4.63 11.64
N GLY A 204 7.80 -4.29 10.39
CA GLY A 204 7.41 -5.18 9.31
C GLY A 204 8.47 -5.47 8.24
N VAL A 205 8.00 -6.00 7.11
CA VAL A 205 8.80 -6.38 5.94
C VAL A 205 8.37 -5.58 4.71
N TYR A 206 9.36 -5.05 3.98
CA TYR A 206 9.15 -4.45 2.67
C TYR A 206 9.71 -5.36 1.59
N ILE A 207 8.91 -5.62 0.57
CA ILE A 207 9.17 -6.61 -0.48
C ILE A 207 8.95 -5.97 -1.85
N VAL A 208 9.88 -6.21 -2.78
CA VAL A 208 9.69 -5.96 -4.21
C VAL A 208 9.78 -7.31 -4.89
N PHE A 209 8.65 -7.86 -5.29
CA PHE A 209 8.56 -9.15 -5.98
C PHE A 209 9.06 -9.05 -7.43
N ASN A 210 8.82 -7.90 -8.07
CA ASN A 210 9.25 -7.62 -9.43
C ASN A 210 9.55 -6.12 -9.58
N ASP A 211 10.59 -5.77 -10.33
CA ASP A 211 10.99 -4.39 -10.61
C ASP A 211 11.08 -4.08 -12.12
N ASN A 212 10.40 -4.88 -12.94
CA ASN A 212 10.20 -4.64 -14.36
C ASN A 212 9.13 -3.55 -14.58
N PRO A 213 9.47 -2.37 -15.14
CA PRO A 213 8.49 -1.32 -15.46
C PRO A 213 7.54 -1.71 -16.60
N ASP A 214 7.86 -2.78 -17.33
CA ASP A 214 7.10 -3.36 -18.44
C ASP A 214 6.44 -4.71 -18.09
N LEU A 215 6.25 -4.96 -16.79
CA LEU A 215 5.62 -6.19 -16.29
C LEU A 215 4.33 -6.48 -17.08
N THR A 216 4.23 -7.67 -17.66
CA THR A 216 2.98 -8.11 -18.29
C THR A 216 2.02 -8.73 -17.27
N PHE A 217 0.76 -8.89 -17.66
CA PHE A 217 -0.21 -9.54 -16.79
C PHE A 217 0.14 -11.00 -16.50
N GLU A 218 0.68 -11.71 -17.49
CA GLU A 218 1.15 -13.09 -17.35
C GLU A 218 2.32 -13.19 -16.35
N GLU A 219 3.24 -12.23 -16.40
CA GLU A 219 4.34 -12.14 -15.42
C GLU A 219 3.82 -11.81 -14.01
N PHE A 220 2.77 -10.98 -13.90
CA PHE A 220 2.09 -10.70 -12.63
C PHE A 220 1.44 -11.97 -12.04
N CYS A 221 0.78 -12.79 -12.85
CA CYS A 221 0.26 -14.09 -12.42
C CYS A 221 1.39 -15.03 -11.99
N ALA A 222 2.47 -15.10 -12.77
CA ALA A 222 3.63 -15.95 -12.45
C ALA A 222 4.31 -15.57 -11.12
N VAL A 223 4.30 -14.28 -10.74
CA VAL A 223 4.73 -13.84 -9.41
C VAL A 223 3.85 -14.48 -8.32
N ASN A 224 2.53 -14.44 -8.47
CA ASN A 224 1.61 -15.02 -7.51
C ASN A 224 1.81 -16.54 -7.39
N ASP A 225 1.82 -17.26 -8.51
CA ASP A 225 2.00 -18.71 -8.56
C ASP A 225 3.31 -19.16 -7.92
N ARG A 226 4.38 -18.38 -8.14
CA ARG A 226 5.71 -18.71 -7.63
C ARG A 226 5.85 -18.47 -6.13
N PHE A 227 5.32 -17.36 -5.61
CA PHE A 227 5.64 -16.90 -4.26
C PHE A 227 4.58 -17.23 -3.21
N LYS A 228 3.30 -17.42 -3.59
CA LYS A 228 2.26 -17.86 -2.66
C LYS A 228 2.64 -19.16 -1.93
N PRO A 229 3.10 -20.24 -2.60
CA PRO A 229 3.48 -21.48 -1.92
C PRO A 229 4.67 -21.31 -0.96
N ILE A 230 5.63 -20.44 -1.32
CA ILE A 230 6.80 -20.14 -0.48
C ILE A 230 6.34 -19.50 0.84
N LEU A 231 5.35 -18.61 0.76
CA LEU A 231 4.79 -17.92 1.91
C LEU A 231 3.71 -18.72 2.65
N GLY A 232 3.29 -19.87 2.13
CA GLY A 232 2.19 -20.65 2.70
C GLY A 232 0.83 -19.99 2.51
N ILE A 233 0.70 -19.13 1.49
CA ILE A 233 -0.57 -18.52 1.09
C ILE A 233 -1.30 -19.54 0.19
N VAL A 234 -2.55 -19.81 0.53
CA VAL A 234 -3.48 -20.65 -0.24
C VAL A 234 -4.47 -19.75 -0.93
#